data_AF-A0AAV9ZHY3-F1
#
_entry.id   AF-A0AAV9ZHY3-F1
#
_cell.length_a   1.000
_cell.length_b   1.000
_cell.length_c   1.000
_cell.angle_alpha   90.00
_cell.angle_beta   90.00
_cell.angle_gamma   90.00
#
_symmetry.space_group_name_H-M   'P 1'
#
loop_
_entity.id
_entity.type
_entity.pdbx_description
1 polymer ?
#
loop_
_entity_poly.entity_id
_entity_poly.type
_entity_poly.pdbx_seq_one_letter_code
_entity_poly.pdbx_strand_id
1 'polypeptide(L)'
;MVYTPVFPLPSSTPQSSTLTPGSPEERQQFYFHRYGADRFRKHSPEWVDGNWLPRYRYSSADGIWDYWVEWKEGVDGFISVEELTTVWGAKWRRNIAGLKNENTRRMGVVNLILELSRKPRWDVSLVQRFITERYARQYRARAFTDYLKNNRDAVITAASNYP
;
A
#
# COMPACT_ATOMS: atom_id res chain seq x y z
N MET A 1 -28.02 -58.31 32.85
CA MET A 1 -28.28 -56.89 32.53
C MET A 1 -26.94 -56.16 32.62
N VAL A 2 -26.36 -55.80 31.49
CA VAL A 2 -25.02 -55.18 31.40
C VAL A 2 -25.23 -53.76 30.89
N TYR A 3 -24.87 -52.75 31.69
CA TYR A 3 -24.93 -51.34 31.31
C TYR A 3 -23.58 -50.92 30.72
N THR A 4 -23.57 -50.52 29.45
CA THR A 4 -22.46 -49.76 28.85
C THR A 4 -22.84 -48.28 28.79
N PRO A 5 -22.04 -47.35 29.32
CA PRO A 5 -22.26 -45.93 29.12
C PRO A 5 -21.72 -45.49 27.75
N VAL A 6 -22.59 -44.83 26.98
CA VAL A 6 -22.25 -44.16 25.72
C VAL A 6 -21.58 -42.83 26.07
N PHE A 7 -20.31 -42.67 25.71
CA PHE A 7 -19.63 -41.37 25.77
C PHE A 7 -19.90 -40.59 24.48
N PRO A 8 -20.28 -39.30 24.54
CA PRO A 8 -20.37 -38.47 23.35
C PRO A 8 -18.97 -38.04 22.92
N LEU A 9 -18.65 -38.27 21.64
CA LEU A 9 -17.48 -37.71 20.97
C LEU A 9 -17.63 -36.19 20.80
N PRO A 10 -16.59 -35.38 21.05
CA PRO A 10 -16.60 -33.98 20.68
C PRO A 10 -16.49 -33.83 19.16
N SER A 11 -17.52 -33.26 18.54
CA SER A 11 -17.52 -32.84 17.15
C SER A 11 -16.57 -31.66 16.95
N SER A 12 -15.34 -31.91 16.51
CA SER A 12 -14.41 -30.88 16.06
C SER A 12 -14.92 -30.27 14.76
N THR A 13 -15.65 -29.17 14.87
CA THR A 13 -15.95 -28.29 13.73
C THR A 13 -14.77 -27.34 13.55
N PRO A 14 -14.14 -27.24 12.36
CA PRO A 14 -13.10 -26.25 12.14
C PRO A 14 -13.76 -24.88 11.98
N GLN A 15 -13.79 -24.10 13.05
CA GLN A 15 -14.12 -22.68 12.96
C GLN A 15 -12.97 -21.98 12.23
N SER A 16 -13.22 -21.62 10.96
CA SER A 16 -12.45 -20.61 10.26
C SER A 16 -12.73 -19.26 10.91
N SER A 17 -12.05 -18.98 12.01
CA SER A 17 -12.11 -17.70 12.71
C SER A 17 -11.17 -16.72 12.02
N THR A 18 -11.75 -15.68 11.46
CA THR A 18 -11.09 -14.43 11.06
C THR A 18 -10.38 -13.83 12.28
N LEU A 19 -9.13 -14.25 12.48
CA LEU A 19 -8.22 -13.79 13.53
C LEU A 19 -7.95 -12.30 13.36
N THR A 20 -8.80 -11.46 13.95
CA THR A 20 -8.34 -10.15 14.42
C THR A 20 -7.61 -10.44 15.73
N PRO A 21 -6.27 -10.34 15.79
CA PRO A 21 -5.54 -10.73 16.98
C PRO A 21 -5.92 -9.79 18.14
N GLY A 22 -6.16 -10.36 19.31
CA GLY A 22 -6.79 -9.68 20.44
C GLY A 22 -5.77 -9.03 21.37
N SER A 23 -4.60 -9.66 21.53
CA SER A 23 -3.51 -9.12 22.34
C SER A 23 -2.48 -8.33 21.52
N PRO A 24 -1.72 -7.41 22.16
CA PRO A 24 -0.60 -6.74 21.51
C PRO A 24 0.42 -7.71 20.91
N GLU A 25 0.72 -8.81 21.60
CA GLU A 25 1.71 -9.80 21.19
C GLU A 25 1.25 -10.56 19.95
N GLU A 26 -0.02 -10.99 19.91
CA GLU A 26 -0.57 -11.70 18.74
C GLU A 26 -0.59 -10.80 17.51
N ARG A 27 -0.91 -9.51 17.68
CA ARG A 27 -0.86 -8.54 16.57
C ARG A 27 0.56 -8.31 16.09
N GLN A 28 1.52 -8.27 17.00
CA GLN A 28 2.93 -8.14 16.64
C GLN A 28 3.42 -9.36 15.86
N GLN A 29 3.08 -10.56 16.31
CA GLN A 29 3.41 -11.80 15.62
C GLN A 29 2.76 -11.87 14.24
N PHE A 30 1.51 -11.43 14.10
CA PHE A 30 0.85 -11.31 12.80
C PHE A 30 1.65 -10.43 11.83
N TYR A 31 2.13 -9.26 12.29
CA TYR A 31 2.94 -8.37 11.44
C TYR A 31 4.33 -8.93 11.14
N PHE A 32 4.98 -9.59 12.10
CA PHE A 32 6.25 -10.27 11.87
C PHE A 32 6.11 -11.41 10.85
N HIS A 33 5.04 -12.20 10.92
CA HIS A 33 4.77 -13.25 9.96
C HIS A 33 4.47 -12.69 8.57
N ARG A 34 3.66 -11.63 8.49
CA ARG A 34 3.23 -11.05 7.21
C ARG A 34 4.34 -10.31 6.46
N TYR A 35 5.18 -9.55 7.17
CA TYR A 35 6.15 -8.65 6.54
C TYR A 35 7.61 -9.02 6.80
N GLY A 36 7.87 -9.99 7.68
CA GLY A 36 9.18 -10.21 8.25
C GLY A 36 9.47 -9.27 9.41
N ALA A 37 10.17 -9.77 10.42
CA ALA A 37 10.45 -9.01 11.63
C ALA A 37 11.30 -7.75 11.36
N ASP A 38 12.27 -7.84 10.45
CA ASP A 38 13.17 -6.73 10.14
C ASP A 38 12.45 -5.58 9.42
N ARG A 39 11.63 -5.92 8.41
CA ARG A 39 10.83 -4.94 7.66
C ARG A 39 9.87 -4.20 8.59
N PHE A 40 9.22 -4.92 9.50
CA PHE A 40 8.31 -4.31 10.47
C PHE A 40 9.04 -3.46 11.51
N ARG A 41 10.17 -3.93 12.05
CA ARG A 41 10.96 -3.18 13.05
C ARG A 41 11.56 -1.90 12.50
N LYS A 42 11.91 -1.84 11.21
CA LYS A 42 12.38 -0.60 10.55
C LYS A 42 11.41 0.58 10.74
N HIS A 43 10.11 0.31 10.86
CA HIS A 43 9.11 1.34 11.10
C HIS A 43 9.03 1.83 12.54
N SER A 44 9.86 1.33 13.47
CA SER A 44 9.78 1.64 14.91
C SER A 44 8.32 1.67 15.41
N PRO A 45 7.58 0.56 15.24
CA PRO A 45 6.13 0.53 15.43
C PRO A 45 5.76 0.85 16.88
N GLU A 46 4.62 1.50 17.07
CA GLU A 46 4.15 1.96 18.37
C GLU A 46 2.74 1.47 18.63
N TRP A 47 2.48 1.03 19.86
CA TRP A 47 1.14 0.59 20.27
C TRP A 47 0.24 1.81 20.51
N VAL A 48 -0.74 2.00 19.63
CA VAL A 48 -1.68 3.14 19.65
C VAL A 48 -3.08 2.62 19.35
N ASP A 49 -4.06 3.02 20.17
CA ASP A 49 -5.48 2.68 19.99
C ASP A 49 -5.74 1.17 19.75
N GLY A 50 -5.06 0.32 20.50
CA GLY A 50 -5.21 -1.13 20.41
C GLY A 50 -4.57 -1.76 19.16
N ASN A 51 -3.61 -1.07 18.53
CA ASN A 51 -2.91 -1.61 17.36
C ASN A 51 -1.44 -1.16 17.28
N TRP A 52 -0.58 -1.96 16.64
CA TRP A 52 0.78 -1.52 16.33
C TRP A 52 0.76 -0.68 15.06
N LEU A 53 1.03 0.62 15.19
CA LEU A 53 1.09 1.55 14.07
C LEU A 53 2.55 1.77 13.65
N PRO A 54 2.88 1.63 12.36
CA PRO A 54 4.21 1.93 11.86
C PRO A 54 4.46 3.44 11.89
N ARG A 55 5.70 3.85 12.18
CA ARG A 55 6.19 5.17 11.81
C ARG A 55 6.69 5.12 10.38
N TYR A 56 6.33 6.16 9.62
CA TYR A 56 6.66 6.24 8.21
C TYR A 56 7.13 7.63 7.86
N ARG A 57 8.10 7.68 6.96
CA ARG A 57 8.57 8.90 6.32
C ARG A 57 8.70 8.61 4.84
N TYR A 58 8.07 9.43 4.01
CA TYR A 58 8.23 9.33 2.58
C TYR A 58 9.68 9.57 2.16
N SER A 59 10.15 8.82 1.16
CA SER A 59 11.46 9.04 0.55
C SER A 59 11.53 10.39 -0.17
N SER A 60 12.73 10.92 -0.39
CA SER A 60 12.93 12.07 -1.28
C SER A 60 12.86 11.62 -2.73
N ALA A 61 11.65 11.35 -3.21
CA ALA A 61 11.40 10.96 -4.58
C ALA A 61 11.54 12.15 -5.53
N ASP A 62 12.35 11.98 -6.57
CA ASP A 62 12.72 13.04 -7.51
C ASP A 62 12.16 12.76 -8.91
N GLY A 63 12.11 11.47 -9.29
CA GLY A 63 11.47 10.95 -10.49
C GLY A 63 9.97 10.69 -10.30
N ILE A 64 9.20 10.87 -11.38
CA ILE A 64 7.75 10.60 -11.37
C ILE A 64 7.46 9.14 -10.97
N TRP A 65 8.26 8.21 -11.48
CA TRP A 65 8.08 6.77 -11.23
C TRP A 65 8.43 6.36 -9.80
N ASP A 66 9.26 7.13 -9.09
CA ASP A 66 9.62 6.84 -7.70
C ASP A 66 8.38 6.81 -6.78
N TYR A 67 7.37 7.63 -7.09
CA TYR A 67 6.08 7.59 -6.37
C TYR A 67 5.36 6.26 -6.54
N TRP A 68 5.47 5.64 -7.72
CA TRP A 68 4.89 4.32 -7.98
C TRP A 68 5.67 3.21 -7.30
N VAL A 69 7.00 3.26 -7.38
CA VAL A 69 7.88 2.29 -6.71
C VAL A 69 7.62 2.30 -5.20
N GLU A 70 7.58 3.47 -4.58
CA GLU A 70 7.29 3.58 -3.15
C GLU A 70 5.86 3.14 -2.80
N TRP A 71 4.90 3.35 -3.71
CA TRP A 71 3.53 2.87 -3.54
C TRP A 71 3.43 1.35 -3.56
N LYS A 72 4.01 0.70 -4.58
CA LYS A 72 3.86 -0.74 -4.83
C LYS A 72 4.87 -1.59 -4.07
N GLU A 73 6.15 -1.25 -4.20
CA GLU A 73 7.26 -2.07 -3.72
C GLU A 73 7.72 -1.62 -2.33
N GLY A 74 7.62 -0.32 -2.06
CA GLY A 74 8.30 0.33 -0.94
C GLY A 74 9.74 0.69 -1.30
N VAL A 75 10.39 1.47 -0.44
CA VAL A 75 11.76 1.95 -0.64
C VAL A 75 12.59 1.56 0.59
N ASP A 76 13.90 1.32 0.44
CA ASP A 76 14.85 1.01 1.53
C ASP A 76 14.43 -0.16 2.45
N GLY A 77 13.67 -1.12 1.90
CA GLY A 77 13.12 -2.24 2.64
C GLY A 77 12.09 -1.84 3.69
N PHE A 78 11.40 -0.71 3.52
CA PHE A 78 10.18 -0.38 4.23
C PHE A 78 8.97 -1.08 3.59
N ILE A 79 7.89 -1.24 4.36
CA ILE A 79 6.58 -1.71 3.87
C ILE A 79 6.04 -0.71 2.84
N SER A 80 5.44 -1.21 1.75
CA SER A 80 4.94 -0.34 0.68
C SER A 80 3.73 0.49 1.14
N VAL A 81 3.51 1.65 0.50
CA VAL A 81 2.38 2.51 0.89
C VAL A 81 1.04 1.84 0.60
N GLU A 82 0.96 0.99 -0.42
CA GLU A 82 -0.21 0.17 -0.71
C GLU A 82 -0.50 -0.81 0.44
N GLU A 83 0.52 -1.54 0.90
CA GLU A 83 0.40 -2.47 2.02
C GLU A 83 0.01 -1.75 3.32
N LEU A 84 0.66 -0.61 3.60
CA LEU A 84 0.33 0.24 4.74
C LEU A 84 -1.13 0.70 4.72
N THR A 85 -1.60 1.12 3.55
CA THR A 85 -2.98 1.58 3.36
C THR A 85 -3.98 0.43 3.44
N THR A 86 -3.61 -0.76 2.96
CA THR A 86 -4.47 -1.95 3.02
C THR A 86 -4.69 -2.43 4.45
N VAL A 87 -3.64 -2.46 5.26
CA VAL A 87 -3.70 -3.03 6.62
C VAL A 87 -4.12 -2.02 7.68
N TRP A 88 -3.68 -0.77 7.58
CA TRP A 88 -3.96 0.26 8.60
C TRP A 88 -4.92 1.36 8.11
N GLY A 89 -5.35 1.33 6.85
CA GLY A 89 -6.21 2.37 6.28
C GLY A 89 -5.55 3.75 6.34
N ALA A 90 -6.29 4.76 6.78
CA ALA A 90 -5.73 6.10 6.98
C ALA A 90 -4.94 6.25 8.29
N LYS A 91 -5.01 5.28 9.20
CA LYS A 91 -4.48 5.40 10.57
C LYS A 91 -2.95 5.38 10.61
N TRP A 92 -2.28 4.68 9.67
CA TRP A 92 -0.80 4.65 9.63
C TRP A 92 -0.17 6.05 9.45
N ARG A 93 -0.92 7.01 8.90
CA ARG A 93 -0.47 8.41 8.78
C ARG A 93 -0.55 9.21 10.09
N ARG A 94 -1.12 8.63 11.16
CA ARG A 94 -1.11 9.17 12.54
C ARG A 94 -1.60 10.62 12.67
N ASN A 95 -2.52 11.05 11.79
CA ASN A 95 -2.97 12.44 11.68
C ASN A 95 -1.85 13.48 11.46
N ILE A 96 -0.66 13.07 11.00
CA ILE A 96 0.45 13.98 10.74
C ILE A 96 0.17 14.72 9.42
N ALA A 97 0.00 16.05 9.50
CA ALA A 97 -0.36 16.89 8.36
C ALA A 97 0.61 16.75 7.18
N GLY A 98 1.91 16.69 7.45
CA GLY A 98 2.94 16.48 6.42
C GLY A 98 2.74 15.17 5.64
N LEU A 99 2.48 14.06 6.33
CA LEU A 99 2.22 12.77 5.70
C LEU A 99 0.91 12.76 4.91
N LYS A 100 -0.15 13.41 5.42
CA LYS A 100 -1.43 13.52 4.71
C LYS A 100 -1.29 14.31 3.40
N ASN A 101 -0.61 15.44 3.45
CA ASN A 101 -0.40 16.30 2.29
C ASN A 101 0.46 15.60 1.24
N GLU A 102 1.54 14.94 1.67
CA GLU A 102 2.42 14.22 0.76
C GLU A 102 1.75 13.00 0.14
N ASN A 103 0.98 12.23 0.93
CA ASN A 103 0.15 11.14 0.40
C ASN A 103 -0.81 11.65 -0.69
N THR A 104 -1.51 12.75 -0.43
CA THR A 104 -2.48 13.33 -1.37
C THR A 104 -1.81 13.69 -2.70
N ARG A 105 -0.60 14.27 -2.66
CA ARG A 105 0.18 14.58 -3.87
C ARG A 105 0.54 13.32 -4.64
N ARG A 106 1.18 12.36 -3.98
CA ARG A 106 1.66 11.12 -4.61
C ARG A 106 0.52 10.30 -5.20
N MET A 107 -0.62 10.28 -4.52
CA MET A 107 -1.82 9.60 -5.01
C MET A 107 -2.33 10.16 -6.35
N GLY A 108 -2.06 11.42 -6.69
CA GLY A 108 -2.41 11.95 -8.02
C GLY A 108 -1.72 11.18 -9.16
N VAL A 109 -0.43 10.89 -9.00
CA VAL A 109 0.37 10.11 -9.95
C VAL A 109 0.02 8.63 -9.87
N VAL A 110 -0.07 8.06 -8.66
CA VAL A 110 -0.43 6.64 -8.47
C VAL A 110 -1.80 6.33 -9.08
N ASN A 111 -2.81 7.18 -8.85
CA ASN A 111 -4.14 6.98 -9.41
C ASN A 111 -4.14 7.07 -10.94
N LEU A 112 -3.32 7.94 -11.53
CA LEU A 112 -3.14 7.98 -12.99
C LEU A 112 -2.56 6.64 -13.49
N ILE A 113 -1.53 6.12 -12.83
CA ILE A 113 -0.90 4.85 -13.24
C ILE A 113 -1.88 3.69 -13.11
N LEU A 114 -2.62 3.62 -12.01
CA LEU A 114 -3.69 2.62 -11.81
C LEU A 114 -4.80 2.75 -12.86
N GLU A 115 -5.17 3.96 -13.26
CA GLU A 115 -6.17 4.18 -14.29
C GLU A 115 -5.69 3.75 -15.67
N LEU A 116 -4.47 4.15 -16.06
CA LEU A 116 -3.90 3.77 -17.35
C LEU A 116 -3.68 2.26 -17.45
N SER A 117 -3.18 1.61 -16.40
CA SER A 117 -2.96 0.15 -16.37
C SER A 117 -4.25 -0.68 -16.39
N ARG A 118 -5.43 -0.05 -16.22
CA ARG A 118 -6.73 -0.72 -16.40
C ARG A 118 -7.25 -0.64 -17.84
N LYS A 119 -6.61 0.16 -18.71
CA LYS A 119 -7.01 0.28 -20.11
C LYS A 119 -6.64 -1.00 -20.87
N PRO A 120 -7.43 -1.40 -21.89
CA PRO A 120 -7.07 -2.55 -22.72
C PRO A 120 -5.69 -2.37 -23.35
N ARG A 121 -4.85 -3.41 -23.30
CA ARG A 121 -3.46 -3.41 -23.81
C ARG A 121 -2.48 -2.51 -23.06
N TRP A 122 -2.88 -1.95 -21.93
CA TRP A 122 -1.98 -1.24 -21.03
C TRP A 122 -1.60 -2.13 -19.86
N ASP A 123 -0.31 -2.29 -19.63
CA ASP A 123 0.24 -2.83 -18.40
C ASP A 123 1.12 -1.78 -17.71
N VAL A 124 1.59 -2.11 -16.50
CA VAL A 124 2.42 -1.19 -15.69
C VAL A 124 3.71 -0.81 -16.43
N SER A 125 4.31 -1.74 -17.18
CA SER A 125 5.53 -1.51 -17.95
C SER A 125 5.31 -0.51 -19.08
N LEU A 126 4.19 -0.61 -19.80
CA LEU A 126 3.82 0.33 -20.84
C LEU A 126 3.50 1.72 -20.26
N VAL A 127 2.83 1.78 -19.10
CA VAL A 127 2.62 3.04 -18.39
C VAL A 127 3.95 3.68 -18.00
N GLN A 128 4.89 2.89 -17.48
CA GLN A 128 6.22 3.37 -17.13
C GLN A 128 6.92 3.97 -18.35
N ARG A 129 6.91 3.25 -19.49
CA ARG A 129 7.52 3.71 -20.74
C ARG A 129 6.90 5.02 -21.22
N PHE A 130 5.57 5.09 -21.25
CA PHE A 130 4.82 6.29 -21.61
C PHE A 130 5.18 7.49 -20.72
N ILE A 131 5.15 7.33 -19.40
CA ILE A 131 5.47 8.41 -18.45
C ILE A 131 6.92 8.87 -18.62
N THR A 132 7.84 7.93 -18.76
CA THR A 132 9.28 8.22 -18.89
C THR A 132 9.58 8.99 -20.16
N GLU A 133 9.04 8.56 -21.29
CA GLU A 133 9.31 9.19 -22.59
C GLU A 133 8.62 10.55 -22.75
N ARG A 134 7.38 10.67 -22.28
CA ARG A 134 6.56 11.88 -22.52
C ARG A 134 6.72 12.96 -21.46
N TYR A 135 6.99 12.60 -20.20
CA TYR A 135 6.91 13.55 -19.09
C TYR A 135 8.17 13.61 -18.23
N ALA A 136 8.91 12.51 -18.03
CA ALA A 136 10.04 12.51 -17.10
C ALA A 136 11.21 13.42 -17.51
N ARG A 137 11.34 13.78 -18.80
CA ARG A 137 12.34 14.75 -19.26
C ARG A 137 11.98 16.20 -18.90
N GLN A 138 10.70 16.50 -18.74
CA GLN A 138 10.19 17.86 -18.55
C GLN A 138 9.78 18.13 -17.10
N TYR A 139 9.39 17.09 -16.37
CA TYR A 139 8.81 17.23 -15.04
C TYR A 139 9.52 16.35 -14.02
N ARG A 140 9.84 16.95 -12.88
CA ARG A 140 10.09 16.22 -11.62
C ARG A 140 8.77 15.74 -11.03
N ALA A 141 8.83 14.77 -10.11
CA ALA A 141 7.65 14.14 -9.52
C ALA A 141 6.60 15.15 -8.99
N ARG A 142 7.08 16.16 -8.24
CA ARG A 142 6.21 17.22 -7.70
C ARG A 142 5.62 18.10 -8.78
N ALA A 143 6.43 18.57 -9.73
CA ALA A 143 5.98 19.40 -10.83
C ALA A 143 4.94 18.67 -11.70
N PHE A 144 5.13 17.37 -11.93
CA PHE A 144 4.18 16.55 -12.66
C PHE A 144 2.85 16.40 -11.90
N THR A 145 2.90 16.24 -10.57
CA THR A 145 1.69 16.22 -9.73
C THR A 145 0.89 17.51 -9.87
N ASP A 146 1.57 18.66 -9.87
CA ASP A 146 0.91 19.96 -10.06
C ASP A 146 0.36 20.11 -11.48
N TYR A 147 1.09 19.65 -12.50
CA TYR A 147 0.63 19.60 -13.89
C TYR A 147 -0.66 18.77 -14.04
N LEU A 148 -0.74 17.61 -13.38
CA LEU A 148 -1.91 16.72 -13.45
C LEU A 148 -3.20 17.34 -12.93
N LYS A 149 -3.15 18.34 -12.03
CA LYS A 149 -4.36 18.97 -11.47
C LYS A 149 -5.25 19.59 -12.56
N ASN A 150 -4.63 20.15 -13.60
CA ASN A 150 -5.34 20.83 -14.67
C ASN A 150 -5.24 20.10 -16.03
N ASN A 151 -4.39 19.08 -16.14
CA ASN A 151 -4.08 18.43 -17.42
C ASN A 151 -4.29 16.91 -17.41
N ARG A 152 -5.01 16.36 -16.41
CA ARG A 152 -5.24 14.91 -16.31
C ARG A 152 -5.83 14.31 -17.59
N ASP A 153 -6.88 14.93 -18.12
CA ASP A 153 -7.58 14.44 -19.32
C ASP A 153 -6.65 14.46 -20.54
N ALA A 154 -5.83 15.52 -20.69
CA ALA A 154 -4.85 15.60 -21.75
C ALA A 154 -3.82 14.45 -21.69
N VAL A 155 -3.40 14.03 -20.48
CA VAL A 155 -2.51 12.88 -20.31
C VAL A 155 -3.20 11.57 -20.71
N ILE A 156 -4.48 11.39 -20.34
CA ILE A 156 -5.26 10.20 -20.71
C ILE A 156 -5.49 10.13 -22.23
N THR A 157 -5.75 11.27 -22.88
CA THR A 157 -5.84 11.38 -24.34
C THR A 157 -4.51 11.07 -25.00
N ALA A 158 -3.41 11.63 -24.50
CA ALA A 158 -2.06 11.36 -25.01
C ALA A 158 -1.69 9.87 -24.89
N ALA A 159 -2.07 9.21 -23.80
CA ALA A 159 -1.91 7.76 -23.64
C ALA A 159 -2.70 7.00 -24.72
N SER A 160 -3.91 7.42 -25.05
CA SER A 160 -4.73 6.73 -26.07
C SER A 160 -4.10 6.74 -27.48
N ASN A 161 -3.19 7.68 -27.74
CA ASN A 161 -2.44 7.82 -29.00
C ASN A 161 -0.99 7.32 -28.88
N TYR A 162 -0.63 6.65 -27.77
CA TYR A 162 0.73 6.17 -27.54
C TYR A 162 0.93 4.80 -28.22
N PRO A 163 2.00 4.62 -29.02
CA PRO A 163 2.26 3.41 -29.78
C PRO A 163 2.76 2.23 -28.95
#